data_AF-A0A1R1S3H3-F1
#
_entry.id   AF-A0A1R1S3H3-F1
#
_cell.length_a   1.000
_cell.length_b   1.000
_cell.length_c   1.000
_cell.angle_alpha   90.00
_cell.angle_beta   90.00
_cell.angle_gamma   90.00
#
_symmetry.space_group_name_H-M   'P 1'
#
loop_
_entity.id
_entity.type
_entity.pdbx_description
1 polymer ?
#
loop_
_entity_poly.entity_id
_entity_poly.type
_entity_poly.pdbx_seq_one_letter_code
_entity_poly.pdbx_strand_id
1 'polypeptide(L)'
;MKVYEAETLQSAMKQRANDYKSLREQFVSLKNAFQSVADLDEDFQGKGADTIKAFYRDQSGIVDGWLDLTDMQIQFLDGISNAVENAGLSGETFVDVQFLEQELVNVHTHSYNMVSAQKKELKNILVKIDDLISLEPFPADEFKQQLNAANQKRKDTIKAVGDLDELLKNEYGASEMAQQMITADYSALIGATRQGKSSSPIRYNASAYQKSEAYKLKKDVHQQVKGYMTYKKDQAEALTTAKEART
;
A
#
# COMPACT_ATOMS: atom_id res chain seq x y z
N MET A 1 -8.53 -5.18 -17.72
CA MET A 1 -7.16 -4.90 -18.19
C MET A 1 -6.27 -4.81 -16.96
N LYS A 2 -5.21 -5.62 -16.85
CA LYS A 2 -4.26 -5.59 -15.72
C LYS A 2 -2.99 -4.88 -16.20
N VAL A 3 -2.96 -3.56 -16.02
CA VAL A 3 -1.87 -2.70 -16.49
C VAL A 3 -1.19 -2.05 -15.31
N TYR A 4 0.14 -1.99 -15.39
CA TYR A 4 0.99 -1.24 -14.48
C TYR A 4 1.62 -0.07 -15.24
N GLU A 5 1.47 1.13 -14.68
CA GLU A 5 2.04 2.37 -15.20
C GLU A 5 2.75 3.11 -14.06
N ALA A 6 4.07 3.13 -14.11
CA ALA A 6 4.90 3.65 -13.02
C ALA A 6 4.66 5.14 -12.75
N GLU A 7 4.56 5.97 -13.79
CA GLU A 7 4.33 7.42 -13.66
C GLU A 7 2.94 7.72 -13.12
N THR A 8 1.91 7.07 -13.68
CA THR A 8 0.52 7.24 -13.24
C THR A 8 0.36 6.86 -11.77
N LEU A 9 0.94 5.71 -11.36
CA LEU A 9 0.94 5.29 -9.96
C LEU A 9 1.62 6.32 -9.07
N GLN A 10 2.88 6.69 -9.35
CA GLN A 10 3.64 7.60 -8.49
C GLN A 10 3.00 8.98 -8.40
N SER A 11 2.48 9.51 -9.50
CA SER A 11 1.77 10.79 -9.53
C SER A 11 0.51 10.74 -8.65
N ALA A 12 -0.31 9.69 -8.79
CA ALA A 12 -1.50 9.52 -7.97
C ALA A 12 -1.18 9.38 -6.47
N MET A 13 -0.13 8.64 -6.13
CA MET A 13 0.28 8.46 -4.73
C MET A 13 0.82 9.75 -4.12
N LYS A 14 1.62 10.51 -4.87
CA LYS A 14 2.10 11.84 -4.44
C LYS A 14 0.94 12.82 -4.21
N GLN A 15 -0.02 12.87 -5.13
CA GLN A 15 -1.20 13.71 -4.96
C GLN A 15 -1.98 13.30 -3.71
N ARG A 16 -2.21 11.99 -3.52
CA ARG A 16 -2.92 11.48 -2.34
C ARG A 16 -2.18 11.79 -1.03
N ALA A 17 -0.85 11.71 -1.02
CA ALA A 17 -0.06 12.07 0.15
C ALA A 17 -0.25 13.55 0.53
N ASN A 18 -0.32 14.44 -0.46
CA ASN A 18 -0.61 15.85 -0.24
C ASN A 18 -2.02 16.08 0.29
N ASP A 19 -3.02 15.35 -0.22
CA ASP A 19 -4.39 15.41 0.31
C ASP A 19 -4.42 15.04 1.80
N TYR A 20 -3.68 13.99 2.20
CA TYR A 20 -3.57 13.60 3.61
C TYR A 20 -2.80 14.62 4.46
N LYS A 21 -1.78 15.29 3.91
CA LYS A 21 -1.08 16.40 4.60
C LYS A 21 -2.05 17.54 4.92
N SER A 22 -2.87 17.94 3.95
CA SER A 22 -3.94 18.94 4.19
C SER A 22 -4.99 18.45 5.18
N LEU A 23 -5.44 17.19 5.07
CA LEU A 23 -6.42 16.62 6.00
C LEU A 23 -5.88 16.58 7.44
N ARG A 24 -4.60 16.26 7.60
CA ARG A 24 -3.93 16.27 8.90
C ARG A 24 -3.96 17.66 9.54
N GLU A 25 -3.67 18.72 8.77
CA GLU A 25 -3.74 20.10 9.27
C GLU A 25 -5.16 20.46 9.75
N GLN A 26 -6.18 20.02 9.00
CA GLN A 26 -7.59 20.20 9.42
C GLN A 26 -7.89 19.47 10.73
N PHE A 27 -7.35 18.27 10.94
CA PHE A 27 -7.48 17.56 12.21
C PHE A 27 -6.74 18.26 13.35
N VAL A 28 -5.57 18.87 13.11
CA VAL A 28 -4.90 19.69 14.12
C VAL A 28 -5.78 20.89 14.52
N SER A 29 -6.35 21.60 13.55
CA SER A 29 -7.28 22.70 13.83
C SER A 29 -8.52 22.23 14.58
N LEU A 30 -9.10 21.10 14.19
CA LEU A 30 -10.27 20.51 14.85
C LEU A 30 -9.96 20.12 16.30
N LYS A 31 -8.81 19.50 16.55
CA LYS A 31 -8.34 19.13 17.90
C LYS A 31 -8.26 20.38 18.78
N ASN A 32 -7.64 21.44 18.27
CA ASN A 32 -7.50 22.71 18.99
C ASN A 32 -8.88 23.33 19.29
N ALA A 33 -9.81 23.30 18.34
CA ALA A 33 -11.17 23.81 18.56
C ALA A 33 -11.92 23.04 19.65
N PHE A 34 -11.83 21.70 19.67
CA PHE A 34 -12.40 20.91 20.76
C PHE A 34 -11.75 21.20 22.11
N GLN A 35 -10.42 21.36 22.12
CA GLN A 35 -9.69 21.70 23.32
C GLN A 35 -10.10 23.09 23.87
N SER A 36 -10.26 24.10 22.99
CA SER A 36 -10.74 25.42 23.40
C SER A 36 -12.10 25.39 24.06
N VAL A 37 -13.02 24.52 23.62
CA VAL A 37 -14.32 24.33 24.29
C VAL A 37 -14.14 23.66 25.65
N ALA A 38 -13.26 22.66 25.74
CA ALA A 38 -12.97 21.94 26.97
C ALA A 38 -12.29 22.80 28.06
N ASP A 39 -11.64 23.89 27.65
CA ASP A 39 -10.88 24.81 28.51
C ASP A 39 -11.63 26.14 28.77
N LEU A 40 -12.92 26.23 28.44
CA LEU A 40 -13.76 27.37 28.84
C LEU A 40 -13.92 27.41 30.37
N ASP A 41 -13.43 28.47 31.00
CA ASP A 41 -13.42 28.65 32.45
C ASP A 41 -14.64 29.46 32.93
N GLU A 42 -14.47 30.77 33.17
CA GLU A 42 -15.51 31.62 33.78
C GLU A 42 -16.75 31.81 32.89
N ASP A 43 -16.59 31.69 31.58
CA ASP A 43 -17.66 31.85 30.60
C ASP A 43 -18.59 30.63 30.50
N PHE A 44 -18.23 29.48 31.09
CA PHE A 44 -19.01 28.24 30.99
C PHE A 44 -18.90 27.35 32.23
N GLN A 45 -19.85 27.54 33.16
CA GLN A 45 -19.83 26.96 34.51
C GLN A 45 -21.06 26.11 34.85
N GLY A 46 -20.91 25.28 35.88
CA GLY A 46 -21.94 24.40 36.42
C GLY A 46 -21.84 22.96 35.91
N LYS A 47 -22.56 22.03 36.56
CA LYS A 47 -22.41 20.58 36.30
C LYS A 47 -22.65 20.18 34.84
N GLY A 48 -23.59 20.83 34.16
CA GLY A 48 -23.85 20.61 32.75
C GLY A 48 -22.70 21.08 31.86
N ALA A 49 -22.11 22.23 32.19
CA ALA A 49 -20.93 22.75 31.50
C ALA A 49 -19.73 21.82 31.70
N ASP A 50 -19.48 21.37 32.93
CA ASP A 50 -18.39 20.41 33.22
C ASP A 50 -18.54 19.11 32.42
N THR A 51 -19.78 18.63 32.27
CA THR A 51 -20.09 17.43 31.47
C THR A 51 -19.81 17.64 29.98
N ILE A 52 -20.21 18.78 29.43
CA ILE A 52 -19.96 19.13 28.02
C ILE A 52 -18.45 19.34 27.78
N LYS A 53 -17.74 20.01 28.68
CA LYS A 53 -16.28 20.19 28.60
C LYS A 53 -15.54 18.85 28.62
N ALA A 54 -15.96 17.93 29.49
CA ALA A 54 -15.40 16.58 29.52
C ALA A 54 -15.63 15.83 28.20
N PHE A 55 -16.82 15.95 27.59
CA PHE A 55 -17.11 15.35 26.29
C PHE A 55 -16.18 15.88 25.19
N TYR A 56 -16.00 17.20 25.09
CA TYR A 56 -15.10 17.79 24.09
C TYR A 56 -13.62 17.45 24.34
N ARG A 57 -13.20 17.33 25.61
CA ARG A 57 -11.85 16.86 25.95
C ARG A 57 -11.61 15.44 25.45
N ASP A 58 -12.55 14.54 25.68
CA ASP A 58 -12.44 13.15 25.21
C ASP A 58 -12.58 13.04 23.68
N GLN A 59 -13.38 13.90 23.05
CA GLN A 59 -13.47 14.00 21.59
C GLN A 59 -12.17 14.52 20.95
N SER A 60 -11.50 15.49 21.57
CA SER A 60 -10.14 15.94 21.19
C SER A 60 -9.15 14.77 21.20
N GLY A 61 -9.23 13.89 22.20
CA GLY A 61 -8.41 12.68 22.26
C GLY A 61 -8.71 11.64 21.17
N ILE A 62 -9.90 11.64 20.55
CA ILE A 62 -10.20 10.79 19.39
C ILE A 62 -9.53 11.33 18.12
N VAL A 63 -9.36 12.66 18.04
CA VAL A 63 -8.66 13.28 16.91
C VAL A 63 -7.19 12.82 16.82
N ASP A 64 -6.58 12.41 17.94
CA ASP A 64 -5.25 11.79 17.90
C ASP A 64 -5.19 10.52 17.04
N GLY A 65 -6.23 9.67 17.08
CA GLY A 65 -6.30 8.51 16.19
C GLY A 65 -6.41 8.89 14.72
N TRP A 66 -7.11 9.98 14.40
CA TRP A 66 -7.15 10.50 13.03
C TRP A 66 -5.81 11.04 12.58
N LEU A 67 -5.09 11.77 13.45
CA LEU A 67 -3.74 12.26 13.17
C LEU A 67 -2.78 11.10 12.90
N ASP A 68 -2.80 10.07 13.75
CA ASP A 68 -2.04 8.83 13.57
C ASP A 68 -2.32 8.19 12.20
N LEU A 69 -3.60 8.03 11.84
CA LEU A 69 -3.99 7.46 10.56
C LEU A 69 -3.46 8.29 9.38
N THR A 70 -3.60 9.62 9.44
CA THR A 70 -3.06 10.49 8.38
C THR A 70 -1.54 10.38 8.27
N ASP A 71 -0.83 10.30 9.40
CA ASP A 71 0.62 10.15 9.43
C ASP A 71 1.05 8.80 8.83
N MET A 72 0.36 7.71 9.15
CA MET A 72 0.59 6.41 8.52
C MET A 72 0.38 6.45 7.01
N GLN A 73 -0.73 7.03 6.55
CA GLN A 73 -1.05 7.10 5.13
C GLN A 73 -0.02 7.92 4.36
N ILE A 74 0.45 9.03 4.93
CA ILE A 74 1.53 9.84 4.34
C ILE A 74 2.81 9.01 4.19
N GLN A 75 3.24 8.29 5.23
CA GLN A 75 4.46 7.47 5.17
C GLN A 75 4.35 6.32 4.18
N PHE A 76 3.20 5.66 4.13
CA PHE A 76 2.93 4.61 3.15
C PHE A 76 3.06 5.15 1.73
N LEU A 77 2.34 6.23 1.42
CA LEU A 77 2.28 6.81 0.07
C LEU A 77 3.61 7.40 -0.38
N ASP A 78 4.30 8.14 0.51
CA ASP A 78 5.63 8.70 0.22
C ASP A 78 6.67 7.58 0.03
N GLY A 79 6.46 6.39 0.60
CA GLY A 79 7.31 5.21 0.44
C GLY A 79 7.16 4.46 -0.89
N ILE A 80 6.09 4.69 -1.66
CA ILE A 80 5.78 3.91 -2.86
C ILE A 80 6.83 4.07 -3.96
N SER A 81 7.37 5.28 -4.16
CA SER A 81 8.43 5.50 -5.15
C SER A 81 9.66 4.62 -4.91
N ASN A 82 10.05 4.44 -3.63
CA ASN A 82 11.16 3.55 -3.27
C ASN A 82 10.80 2.07 -3.50
N ALA A 83 9.57 1.65 -3.19
CA ALA A 83 9.12 0.28 -3.44
C ALA A 83 9.13 -0.04 -4.94
N VAL A 84 8.68 0.90 -5.78
CA VAL A 84 8.70 0.80 -7.24
C VAL A 84 10.14 0.73 -7.78
N GLU A 85 11.05 1.56 -7.27
CA GLU A 85 12.48 1.52 -7.63
C GLU A 85 13.13 0.18 -7.27
N ASN A 86 12.88 -0.32 -6.05
CA ASN A 86 13.42 -1.59 -5.58
C ASN A 86 12.88 -2.79 -6.36
N ALA A 87 11.65 -2.71 -6.89
CA ALA A 87 11.08 -3.72 -7.77
C ALA A 87 11.63 -3.68 -9.21
N GLY A 88 12.46 -2.68 -9.54
CA GLY A 88 12.94 -2.47 -10.91
C GLY A 88 11.84 -2.03 -11.87
N LEU A 89 10.80 -1.37 -11.35
CA LEU A 89 9.62 -0.95 -12.09
C LEU A 89 9.49 0.59 -12.16
N SER A 90 10.55 1.33 -11.88
CA SER A 90 10.56 2.80 -11.89
C SER A 90 10.67 3.42 -13.29
N GLY A 91 10.73 4.75 -13.35
CA GLY A 91 10.82 5.52 -14.60
C GLY A 91 9.54 5.43 -15.43
N GLU A 92 9.68 5.33 -16.75
CA GLU A 92 8.59 5.23 -17.72
C GLU A 92 8.08 3.78 -17.90
N THR A 93 8.23 2.94 -16.87
CA THR A 93 7.85 1.52 -16.98
C THR A 93 6.35 1.37 -17.19
N PHE A 94 6.01 0.68 -18.28
CA PHE A 94 4.67 0.24 -18.62
C PHE A 94 4.65 -1.29 -18.75
N VAL A 95 3.68 -1.95 -18.10
CA VAL A 95 3.49 -3.40 -18.21
C VAL A 95 2.02 -3.72 -18.42
N ASP A 96 1.70 -4.25 -19.59
CA ASP A 96 0.42 -4.94 -19.82
C ASP A 96 0.59 -6.41 -19.42
N VAL A 97 0.19 -6.73 -18.19
CA VAL A 97 0.34 -8.08 -17.63
C VAL A 97 -0.47 -9.10 -18.43
N GLN A 98 -1.63 -8.70 -18.95
CA GLN A 98 -2.48 -9.59 -19.74
C GLN A 98 -1.80 -9.94 -21.08
N PHE A 99 -1.20 -8.96 -21.76
CA PHE A 99 -0.41 -9.19 -22.97
C PHE A 99 0.78 -10.11 -22.70
N LEU A 100 1.50 -9.92 -21.59
CA LEU A 100 2.58 -10.81 -21.20
C LEU A 100 2.09 -12.24 -20.93
N GLU A 101 0.97 -12.40 -20.21
CA GLU A 101 0.44 -13.71 -19.82
C GLU A 101 -0.18 -14.48 -20.99
N GLN A 102 -0.85 -13.80 -21.92
CA GLN A 102 -1.67 -14.41 -22.97
C GLN A 102 -1.01 -14.38 -24.34
N GLU A 103 -0.52 -13.22 -24.79
CA GLU A 103 -0.02 -13.06 -26.14
C GLU A 103 1.44 -13.52 -26.26
N LEU A 104 2.32 -13.05 -25.37
CA LEU A 104 3.75 -13.39 -25.47
C LEU A 104 4.06 -14.86 -25.16
N VAL A 105 3.23 -15.56 -24.38
CA VAL A 105 3.39 -17.02 -24.18
C VAL A 105 3.09 -17.79 -25.46
N ASN A 106 2.12 -17.33 -26.25
CA ASN A 106 1.76 -17.93 -27.53
C ASN A 106 2.88 -17.72 -28.55
N VAL A 107 3.45 -16.52 -28.61
CA VAL A 107 4.61 -16.21 -29.46
C VAL A 107 5.78 -17.14 -29.13
N HIS A 108 6.13 -17.28 -27.85
CA HIS A 108 7.20 -18.20 -27.42
C HIS A 108 6.96 -19.63 -27.90
N THR A 109 5.75 -20.15 -27.68
CA THR A 109 5.38 -21.52 -28.06
C THR A 109 5.43 -21.72 -29.58
N HIS A 110 4.91 -20.75 -30.33
CA HIS A 110 4.88 -20.82 -31.80
C HIS A 110 6.29 -20.77 -32.39
N SER A 111 7.15 -19.84 -31.92
CA SER A 111 8.54 -19.73 -32.38
C SER A 111 9.33 -21.01 -32.12
N TYR A 112 9.17 -21.63 -30.94
CA TYR A 112 9.81 -22.91 -30.63
C TYR A 112 9.37 -24.03 -31.59
N ASN A 113 8.05 -24.14 -31.81
CA ASN A 113 7.47 -25.19 -32.65
C ASN A 113 7.90 -25.04 -34.11
N MET A 114 7.91 -23.81 -34.65
CA MET A 114 8.28 -23.55 -36.04
C MET A 114 9.73 -23.95 -36.32
N VAL A 115 10.70 -23.52 -35.51
CA VAL A 115 12.13 -23.86 -35.70
C VAL A 115 12.36 -25.36 -35.51
N SER A 116 11.70 -25.98 -34.53
CA SER A 116 11.79 -27.41 -34.29
C SER A 116 11.23 -28.23 -35.47
N ALA A 117 10.11 -27.80 -36.05
CA ALA A 117 9.52 -28.42 -37.22
C ALA A 117 10.43 -28.32 -38.45
N GLN A 118 10.94 -27.11 -38.76
CA GLN A 118 11.86 -26.92 -39.90
C GLN A 118 13.15 -27.72 -39.74
N LYS A 119 13.74 -27.77 -38.54
CA LYS A 119 14.94 -28.59 -38.28
C LYS A 119 14.67 -30.07 -38.49
N LYS A 120 13.49 -30.57 -38.06
CA LYS A 120 13.08 -31.96 -38.25
C LYS A 120 12.86 -32.29 -39.72
N GLU A 121 12.19 -31.40 -40.47
CA GLU A 121 11.97 -31.57 -41.91
C GLU A 121 13.29 -31.60 -42.68
N LEU A 122 14.21 -30.67 -42.39
CA LEU A 122 15.54 -30.67 -43.01
C LEU A 122 16.30 -31.95 -42.70
N LYS A 123 16.30 -32.42 -41.44
CA LYS A 123 16.91 -33.70 -41.06
C LYS A 123 16.37 -34.86 -41.89
N ASN A 124 15.04 -34.92 -42.06
CA ASN A 124 14.40 -35.97 -42.85
C ASN A 124 14.76 -35.91 -44.34
N ILE A 125 15.09 -34.74 -44.88
CA ILE A 125 15.58 -34.59 -46.26
C ILE A 125 17.04 -35.05 -46.35
N LEU A 126 17.90 -34.59 -45.44
CA LEU A 126 19.34 -34.90 -45.46
C LEU A 126 19.62 -36.41 -45.31
N VAL A 127 18.85 -37.12 -44.46
CA VAL A 127 18.96 -38.58 -44.30
C VAL A 127 18.73 -39.35 -45.60
N LYS A 128 18.00 -38.79 -46.58
CA LYS A 128 17.73 -39.47 -47.86
C LYS A 128 18.92 -39.48 -48.82
N ILE A 129 19.94 -38.65 -48.58
CA ILE A 129 21.14 -38.54 -49.42
C ILE A 129 22.43 -38.87 -48.64
N ASP A 130 22.29 -39.43 -47.44
CA ASP A 130 23.39 -39.70 -46.50
C ASP A 130 24.40 -40.72 -47.04
N ASP A 131 23.97 -41.56 -47.99
CA ASP A 131 24.82 -42.50 -48.74
C ASP A 131 25.81 -41.80 -49.69
N LEU A 132 25.46 -40.61 -50.16
CA LEU A 132 26.32 -39.78 -51.01
C LEU A 132 27.15 -38.79 -50.19
N ILE A 133 26.53 -38.14 -49.20
CA ILE A 133 27.18 -37.15 -48.35
C ILE A 133 26.47 -37.04 -47.01
N SER A 134 27.24 -37.11 -45.92
CA SER A 134 26.69 -36.91 -44.57
C SER A 134 26.61 -35.43 -44.23
N LEU A 135 25.40 -34.95 -43.94
CA LEU A 135 25.09 -33.55 -43.64
C LEU A 135 24.21 -33.46 -42.38
N GLU A 136 24.52 -32.51 -41.52
CA GLU A 136 23.72 -32.19 -40.34
C GLU A 136 22.80 -30.98 -40.56
N PRO A 137 21.59 -30.95 -39.96
CA PRO A 137 20.76 -29.77 -39.95
C PRO A 137 21.44 -28.61 -39.20
N PHE A 138 20.95 -27.38 -39.42
CA PHE A 138 21.45 -26.20 -38.72
C PHE A 138 21.39 -26.35 -37.17
N PRO A 139 22.38 -25.79 -36.44
CA PRO A 139 22.33 -25.73 -34.99
C PRO A 139 21.17 -24.82 -34.53
N ALA A 140 20.53 -25.16 -33.41
CA ALA A 140 19.38 -24.41 -32.90
C ALA A 140 19.48 -24.14 -31.39
N ASP A 141 20.63 -24.38 -30.79
CA ASP A 141 20.79 -24.31 -29.33
C ASP A 141 20.83 -22.86 -28.86
N GLU A 142 21.55 -21.98 -29.56
CA GLU A 142 21.55 -20.54 -29.27
C GLU A 142 20.14 -19.94 -29.41
N PHE A 143 19.41 -20.29 -30.48
CA PHE A 143 18.01 -19.89 -30.65
C PHE A 143 17.15 -20.31 -29.45
N LYS A 144 17.23 -21.59 -29.04
CA LYS A 144 16.46 -22.09 -27.89
C LYS A 144 16.86 -21.39 -26.60
N GLN A 145 18.15 -21.14 -26.39
CA GLN A 145 18.66 -20.45 -25.21
C GLN A 145 18.11 -19.02 -25.13
N GLN A 146 18.19 -18.26 -26.23
CA GLN A 146 17.70 -16.88 -26.27
C GLN A 146 16.18 -16.81 -26.13
N LEU A 147 15.44 -17.73 -26.77
CA LEU A 147 13.99 -17.83 -26.65
C LEU A 147 13.56 -18.13 -25.20
N ASN A 148 14.25 -19.06 -24.54
CA ASN A 148 14.01 -19.38 -23.14
C ASN A 148 14.36 -18.20 -22.22
N ALA A 149 15.47 -17.51 -22.46
CA ALA A 149 15.87 -16.32 -21.70
C ALA A 149 14.83 -15.19 -21.82
N ALA A 150 14.31 -14.95 -23.03
CA ALA A 150 13.23 -13.97 -23.25
C ALA A 150 11.94 -14.37 -22.50
N ASN A 151 11.56 -15.65 -22.51
CA ASN A 151 10.40 -16.13 -21.77
C ASN A 151 10.61 -16.09 -20.25
N GLN A 152 11.84 -16.28 -19.78
CA GLN A 152 12.16 -16.11 -18.36
C GLN A 152 12.01 -14.63 -17.97
N LYS A 153 12.58 -13.70 -18.74
CA LYS A 153 12.41 -12.26 -18.52
C LYS A 153 10.93 -11.86 -18.47
N ARG A 154 10.10 -12.39 -19.37
CA ARG A 154 8.64 -12.20 -19.35
C ARG A 154 8.02 -12.64 -18.03
N LYS A 155 8.35 -13.84 -17.54
CA LYS A 155 7.84 -14.36 -16.25
C LYS A 155 8.32 -13.52 -15.08
N ASP A 156 9.59 -13.11 -15.09
CA ASP A 156 10.17 -12.29 -14.03
C ASP A 156 9.49 -10.91 -13.97
N THR A 157 9.16 -10.30 -15.11
CA THR A 157 8.39 -9.04 -15.15
C THR A 157 6.97 -9.21 -14.59
N ILE A 158 6.25 -10.28 -14.96
CA ILE A 158 4.91 -10.56 -14.40
C ILE A 158 5.02 -10.73 -12.87
N LYS A 159 6.03 -11.48 -12.41
CA LYS A 159 6.26 -11.72 -10.99
C LYS A 159 6.58 -10.41 -10.26
N ALA A 160 7.45 -9.56 -10.79
CA ALA A 160 7.81 -8.28 -10.17
C ALA A 160 6.60 -7.37 -9.96
N VAL A 161 5.70 -7.28 -10.95
CA VAL A 161 4.45 -6.52 -10.81
C VAL A 161 3.53 -7.14 -9.76
N GLY A 162 3.40 -8.47 -9.73
CA GLY A 162 2.61 -9.19 -8.74
C GLY A 162 3.15 -9.02 -7.31
N ASP A 163 4.46 -9.16 -7.12
CA ASP A 163 5.13 -8.99 -5.83
C ASP A 163 4.96 -7.55 -5.32
N LEU A 164 5.07 -6.54 -6.20
CA LEU A 164 4.82 -5.14 -5.85
C LEU A 164 3.38 -4.91 -5.42
N ASP A 165 2.40 -5.43 -6.17
CA ASP A 165 0.97 -5.32 -5.83
C ASP A 165 0.67 -5.93 -4.45
N GLU A 166 1.19 -7.12 -4.18
CA GLU A 166 1.05 -7.81 -2.89
C GLU A 166 1.72 -7.02 -1.75
N LEU A 167 2.93 -6.50 -1.98
CA LEU A 167 3.65 -5.67 -1.00
C LEU A 167 2.82 -4.43 -0.62
N LEU A 168 2.33 -3.68 -1.61
CA LEU A 168 1.56 -2.46 -1.39
C LEU A 168 0.23 -2.76 -0.68
N LYS A 169 -0.45 -3.83 -1.06
CA LYS A 169 -1.70 -4.27 -0.42
C LYS A 169 -1.48 -4.65 1.04
N ASN A 170 -0.43 -5.43 1.33
CA ASN A 170 -0.11 -5.87 2.68
C ASN A 170 0.28 -4.67 3.57
N GLU A 171 1.07 -3.73 3.06
CA GLU A 171 1.44 -2.55 3.81
C GLU A 171 0.24 -1.63 4.08
N TYR A 172 -0.65 -1.43 3.10
CA TYR A 172 -1.89 -0.69 3.33
C TYR A 172 -2.77 -1.32 4.42
N GLY A 173 -2.81 -2.67 4.46
CA GLY A 173 -3.54 -3.44 5.47
C GLY A 173 -3.12 -3.13 6.91
N ALA A 174 -1.89 -2.68 7.14
CA ALA A 174 -1.43 -2.27 8.47
C ALA A 174 -2.24 -1.08 9.05
N SER A 175 -2.89 -0.29 8.19
CA SER A 175 -3.71 0.86 8.62
C SER A 175 -5.16 0.49 8.99
N GLU A 176 -5.65 -0.69 8.61
CA GLU A 176 -7.06 -1.08 8.80
C GLU A 176 -7.45 -1.09 10.28
N MET A 177 -6.56 -1.59 11.14
CA MET A 177 -6.81 -1.63 12.58
C MET A 177 -6.97 -0.21 13.15
N ALA A 178 -6.18 0.77 12.71
CA ALA A 178 -6.33 2.16 13.13
C ALA A 178 -7.68 2.75 12.69
N GLN A 179 -8.11 2.48 11.45
CA GLN A 179 -9.41 2.93 10.92
C GLN A 179 -10.59 2.36 11.70
N GLN A 180 -10.57 1.06 11.97
CA GLN A 180 -11.59 0.38 12.78
C GLN A 180 -11.62 0.93 14.19
N MET A 181 -10.44 1.16 14.77
CA MET A 181 -10.29 1.67 16.13
C MET A 181 -10.90 3.06 16.31
N ILE A 182 -10.62 3.98 15.38
CA ILE A 182 -11.18 5.34 15.38
C ILE A 182 -12.71 5.28 15.36
N THR A 183 -13.28 4.43 14.50
CA THR A 183 -14.72 4.25 14.38
C THR A 183 -15.33 3.70 15.67
N ALA A 184 -14.67 2.73 16.29
CA ALA A 184 -15.10 2.13 17.56
C ALA A 184 -15.02 3.12 18.72
N ASP A 185 -13.94 3.90 18.82
CA ASP A 185 -13.73 4.90 19.89
C ASP A 185 -14.76 6.02 19.79
N TYR A 186 -15.02 6.53 18.58
CA TYR A 186 -16.09 7.51 18.34
C TYR A 186 -17.47 6.95 18.68
N SER A 187 -17.76 5.71 18.28
CA SER A 187 -19.02 5.05 18.60
C SER A 187 -19.22 4.86 20.10
N ALA A 188 -18.15 4.52 20.84
CA ALA A 188 -18.17 4.40 22.29
C ALA A 188 -18.43 5.76 22.97
N LEU A 189 -17.77 6.83 22.51
CA LEU A 189 -17.98 8.19 23.00
C LEU A 189 -19.43 8.64 22.80
N ILE A 190 -19.96 8.49 21.58
CA ILE A 190 -21.35 8.85 21.28
C ILE A 190 -22.32 7.96 22.07
N GLY A 191 -22.02 6.67 22.22
CA GLY A 191 -22.79 5.74 23.05
C GLY A 191 -22.90 6.21 24.51
N ALA A 192 -21.84 6.78 25.06
CA ALA A 192 -21.79 7.33 26.41
C ALA A 192 -22.58 8.64 26.59
N THR A 193 -23.18 9.19 25.53
CA THR A 193 -24.07 10.37 25.58
C THR A 193 -25.56 10.02 25.44
N ARG A 194 -25.91 8.73 25.33
CA ARG A 194 -27.27 8.29 25.02
C ARG A 194 -28.18 8.25 26.25
N GLN A 195 -29.43 8.67 26.05
CA GLN A 195 -30.56 8.37 26.92
C GLN A 195 -31.78 8.03 26.06
N GLY A 196 -32.23 6.78 26.12
CA GLY A 196 -33.27 6.28 25.21
C GLY A 196 -32.82 6.36 23.75
N LYS A 197 -33.59 7.06 22.90
CA LYS A 197 -33.32 7.22 21.45
C LYS A 197 -32.52 8.48 21.08
N SER A 198 -32.06 9.27 22.06
CA SER A 198 -31.38 10.56 21.82
C SER A 198 -29.98 10.60 22.45
N SER A 199 -29.01 11.18 21.74
CA SER A 199 -27.65 11.47 22.19
C SER A 199 -27.46 12.97 22.39
N SER A 200 -26.82 13.38 23.48
CA SER A 200 -26.49 14.79 23.74
C SER A 200 -25.25 14.94 24.60
N PRO A 201 -24.30 15.84 24.28
CA PRO A 201 -23.11 16.10 25.09
C PRO A 201 -23.39 16.40 26.57
N ILE A 202 -24.53 17.02 26.90
CA ILE A 202 -24.92 17.31 28.28
C ILE A 202 -25.21 16.06 29.13
N ARG A 203 -25.36 14.90 28.47
CA ARG A 203 -25.61 13.59 29.10
C ARG A 203 -24.39 12.69 29.10
N TYR A 204 -23.22 13.23 28.74
CA TYR A 204 -22.01 12.46 28.63
C TYR A 204 -21.63 11.78 29.95
N ASN A 205 -21.38 10.47 29.87
CA ASN A 205 -20.90 9.67 30.99
C ASN A 205 -19.46 9.25 30.75
N ALA A 206 -18.52 10.04 31.29
CA ALA A 206 -17.08 9.76 31.17
C ALA A 206 -16.69 8.37 31.69
N SER A 207 -17.30 7.90 32.78
CA SER A 207 -17.01 6.56 33.32
C SER A 207 -17.45 5.46 32.35
N ALA A 208 -18.59 5.61 31.68
CA ALA A 208 -19.07 4.65 30.69
C ALA A 208 -18.15 4.60 29.47
N TYR A 209 -17.70 5.76 28.98
CA TYR A 209 -16.74 5.84 27.87
C TYR A 209 -15.39 5.22 28.24
N GLN A 210 -14.81 5.61 29.38
CA GLN A 210 -13.50 5.12 29.83
C GLN A 210 -13.47 3.61 30.11
N LYS A 211 -14.63 3.02 30.44
CA LYS A 211 -14.78 1.56 30.63
C LYS A 211 -14.99 0.81 29.32
N SER A 212 -15.23 1.48 28.21
CA SER A 212 -15.41 0.85 26.91
C SER A 212 -14.13 0.14 26.46
N GLU A 213 -14.28 -0.97 25.74
CA GLU A 213 -13.13 -1.68 25.17
C GLU A 213 -12.36 -0.81 24.18
N ALA A 214 -13.06 0.03 23.42
CA ALA A 214 -12.42 0.98 22.51
C ALA A 214 -11.50 1.96 23.27
N TYR A 215 -11.98 2.56 24.36
CA TYR A 215 -11.15 3.47 25.13
C TYR A 215 -9.88 2.80 25.69
N LYS A 216 -9.99 1.53 26.12
CA LYS A 216 -8.84 0.79 26.67
C LYS A 216 -7.82 0.44 25.60
N LEU A 217 -8.28 0.01 24.42
CA LEU A 217 -7.42 -0.48 23.33
C LEU A 217 -6.74 0.64 22.54
N LYS A 218 -7.26 1.88 22.57
CA LYS A 218 -6.72 2.96 21.72
C LYS A 218 -5.25 3.28 22.00
N LYS A 219 -4.80 3.11 23.25
CA LYS A 219 -3.39 3.32 23.61
C LYS A 219 -2.48 2.30 22.93
N ASP A 220 -2.91 1.05 22.86
CA ASP A 220 -2.14 -0.03 22.24
C ASP A 220 -2.09 0.17 20.72
N VAL A 221 -3.20 0.58 20.11
CA VAL A 221 -3.25 0.95 18.69
C VAL A 221 -2.30 2.13 18.40
N HIS A 222 -2.33 3.19 19.21
CA HIS A 222 -1.40 4.32 19.08
C HIS A 222 0.08 3.89 19.17
N GLN A 223 0.40 2.93 20.04
CA GLN A 223 1.75 2.36 20.12
C GLN A 223 2.13 1.56 18.88
N GLN A 224 1.20 0.78 18.31
CA GLN A 224 1.43 0.06 17.06
C GLN A 224 1.66 1.03 15.89
N VAL A 225 0.89 2.11 15.80
CA VAL A 225 1.12 3.17 14.80
C VAL A 225 2.52 3.76 14.96
N LYS A 226 2.92 4.13 16.18
CA LYS A 226 4.29 4.61 16.43
C LYS A 226 5.36 3.62 16.00
N GLY A 227 5.16 2.33 16.27
CA GLY A 227 6.06 1.27 15.81
C GLY A 227 6.19 1.23 14.29
N TYR A 228 5.08 1.31 13.57
CA TYR A 228 5.07 1.43 12.11
C TYR A 228 5.84 2.68 11.62
N MET A 229 5.59 3.84 12.24
CA MET A 229 6.25 5.10 11.87
C MET A 229 7.77 5.03 12.07
N THR A 230 8.22 4.46 13.19
CA THR A 230 9.65 4.22 13.43
C THR A 230 10.24 3.28 12.39
N TYR A 231 9.57 2.16 12.10
CA TYR A 231 10.02 1.23 11.07
C TYR A 231 10.18 1.89 9.69
N LYS A 232 9.22 2.74 9.27
CA LYS A 232 9.29 3.47 8.00
C LYS A 232 10.43 4.47 7.97
N LYS A 233 10.68 5.16 9.08
CA LYS A 233 11.80 6.08 9.22
C LYS A 233 13.14 5.34 9.08
N ASP A 234 13.32 4.25 9.82
CA ASP A 234 14.54 3.44 9.78
C ASP A 234 14.78 2.86 8.38
N GLN A 235 13.72 2.43 7.69
CA GLN A 235 13.78 1.98 6.30
C GLN A 235 14.27 3.09 5.36
N ALA A 236 13.77 4.32 5.50
CA ALA A 236 14.18 5.45 4.67
C ALA A 236 15.65 5.86 4.92
N GLU A 237 16.10 5.84 6.17
CA GLU A 237 17.48 6.11 6.56
C GLU A 237 18.44 5.06 5.97
N ALA A 238 18.12 3.77 6.14
CA ALA A 238 18.92 2.67 5.59
C ALA A 238 19.03 2.75 4.05
N LEU A 239 17.95 3.13 3.37
CA LEU A 239 17.96 3.36 1.92
C LEU A 239 18.87 4.51 1.52
N THR A 240 18.86 5.60 2.27
CA THR A 240 19.72 6.77 2.02
C THR A 240 21.19 6.39 2.13
N THR A 241 21.58 5.73 3.22
CA THR A 241 22.96 5.24 3.42
C THR A 241 23.39 4.26 2.33
N ALA A 242 22.49 3.36 1.90
CA ALA A 242 22.79 2.40 0.84
C ALA A 242 22.99 3.08 -0.53
N LYS A 243 22.28 4.18 -0.81
CA LYS A 243 22.46 4.98 -2.03
C LYS A 243 23.78 5.75 -1.99
N GLU A 244 24.11 6.37 -0.87
CA GLU A 244 25.39 7.09 -0.68
C GLU A 244 26.62 6.17 -0.80
N ALA A 245 26.53 4.93 -0.31
CA ALA A 245 27.62 3.96 -0.42
C ALA A 245 27.85 3.44 -1.86
N ARG A 246 26.91 3.69 -2.78
CA ARG A 246 26.98 3.28 -4.20
C ARG A 246 27.49 4.39 -5.12
N THR A 247 27.57 5.63 -4.61
CA THR A 247 28.12 6.81 -5.30
C THR A 247 29.57 7.05 -4.94
#